data_AF-A0A965G299-F1
#
_entry.id   AF-A0A965G299-F1
#
_cell.length_a   1.000
_cell.length_b   1.000
_cell.length_c   1.000
_cell.angle_alpha   90.00
_cell.angle_beta   90.00
_cell.angle_gamma   90.00
#
_symmetry.space_group_name_H-M   'P 1'
#
loop_
_entity.id
_entity.type
_entity.pdbx_description
1 polymer ?
#
loop_
_entity_poly.entity_id
_entity_poly.type
_entity_poly.pdbx_seq_one_letter_code
_entity_poly.pdbx_strand_id
1 'polypeptide(L)'
;MERAGVCLFVRVKFPTLSGLGLFLLGGLGAASVQAQAVLRITEAMSNGDIVDWFEVTNLGDTAANISGYKMDDNSFGVPATAPVVLNGVTSIAPGESVVFVEGNATTVTSFKTNWALGPQTQVGYYAGSGVGLSSGGDGVTLFDASGNELSGATNSSLPGKIRISFGAAASSFSFRWSYTTEGEFSGNLETSSFGDVHGAFTSANGCTGSPGRITRPAALQFTSQAPQYAKVGSFLSYAFSFLTSNPNETAGVSAPVTPAWLTLNGSSSGSTLSGTPGTNDIGTNNLVTLRLVGTNKVVTVVGSVTNTNSVTTTNEQTFRLMVFPSSSPVIVNEYNAVSSGNVLDTSKQSGRPGTDSRLGVVAGNGGNWLELAVVGNGAEGSTVDMRGWSIEISDTGSAGSRVTDTLVLSQATYWAAVPAGTILTLTENNAVAGGFDTALNADDHRTTGGWVWSNVWMGDTTLISGRTWADGVSVSTLSQNQTQITLKNASGAVLQGPWGEGISPAGDGLVTSKKVFALQANPAPGMVPYDPAYVDSMQSTFGKPNLIVNKTTGRAIGIQSFFGKVEPIFTVLPGTTAIAGQLYGGSDILASKRGSSFACLVKLPTGLRVREFVWHSRRGGCGHS
;
A
#
# COMPACT_ATOMS: atom_id res chain seq x y z
N MET A 1 31.34 59.98 31.21
CA MET A 1 31.67 59.09 32.33
C MET A 1 30.78 57.87 32.23
N GLU A 2 31.40 56.68 32.17
CA GLU A 2 30.89 55.37 32.62
C GLU A 2 29.51 54.87 32.10
N ARG A 3 29.30 53.67 31.55
CA ARG A 3 30.03 52.38 31.63
C ARG A 3 29.88 51.55 30.35
N ALA A 4 30.95 50.87 29.99
CA ALA A 4 30.97 49.82 28.97
C ALA A 4 30.51 48.48 29.57
N GLY A 5 29.57 47.82 28.90
CA GLY A 5 29.25 46.41 29.11
C GLY A 5 29.86 45.58 27.99
N VAL A 6 30.98 44.92 28.26
CA VAL A 6 31.65 43.98 27.36
C VAL A 6 30.86 42.67 27.34
N CYS A 7 30.33 42.28 26.18
CA CYS A 7 29.75 40.95 25.97
C CYS A 7 30.82 40.06 25.35
N LEU A 8 31.26 39.04 26.11
CA LEU A 8 32.26 38.06 25.73
C LEU A 8 31.65 37.07 24.72
N PHE A 9 31.96 37.21 23.42
CA PHE A 9 31.66 36.17 22.43
C PHE A 9 32.74 35.09 22.46
N VAL A 10 32.46 33.97 23.14
CA VAL A 10 33.24 32.75 22.98
C VAL A 10 32.89 32.13 21.63
N ARG A 11 33.84 32.11 20.69
CA ARG A 11 33.76 31.30 19.47
C ARG A 11 33.85 29.82 19.83
N VAL A 12 32.72 29.12 19.87
CA VAL A 12 32.70 27.65 19.76
C VAL A 12 32.61 27.31 18.27
N LYS A 13 33.69 26.77 17.71
CA LYS A 13 33.64 26.12 16.39
C LYS A 13 32.81 24.84 16.53
N PHE A 14 31.60 24.84 16.00
CA PHE A 14 30.85 23.60 15.77
C PHE A 14 31.39 22.94 14.49
N PRO A 15 31.80 21.65 14.51
CA PRO A 15 32.10 20.92 13.29
C PRO A 15 30.80 20.68 12.50
N THR A 16 30.90 20.88 11.19
CA THR A 16 29.84 20.62 10.21
C THR A 16 29.47 19.13 10.20
N LEU A 17 28.29 18.77 10.70
CA LEU A 17 27.66 17.49 10.39
C LEU A 17 26.89 17.61 9.08
N SER A 18 27.54 17.18 8.00
CA SER A 18 26.89 16.81 6.75
C SER A 18 26.22 15.45 6.94
N GLY A 19 24.91 15.39 6.71
CA GLY A 19 24.20 14.13 6.47
C GLY A 19 23.48 13.55 7.67
N LEU A 20 22.22 13.93 7.85
CA LEU A 20 21.11 13.05 8.25
C LEU A 20 19.82 13.87 8.16
N GLY A 21 19.10 13.68 7.06
CA GLY A 21 17.78 14.24 6.85
C GLY A 21 16.80 13.62 7.82
N LEU A 22 16.31 14.43 8.74
CA LEU A 22 15.20 14.14 9.61
C LEU A 22 13.89 14.21 8.79
N PHE A 23 13.41 13.06 8.33
CA PHE A 23 12.06 12.89 7.81
C PHE A 23 11.09 12.79 9.01
N LEU A 24 10.32 13.85 9.25
CA LEU A 24 9.09 13.78 10.04
C LEU A 24 7.93 13.44 9.08
N LEU A 25 7.48 12.18 9.10
CA LEU A 25 6.10 11.81 8.76
C LEU A 25 5.35 11.52 10.06
N GLY A 26 4.27 12.26 10.34
CA GLY A 26 3.15 11.75 11.14
C GLY A 26 2.12 11.21 10.14
N GLY A 27 1.80 9.92 10.14
CA GLY A 27 0.72 9.27 10.94
C GLY A 27 -0.52 9.18 10.04
N LEU A 28 -1.11 8.03 9.67
CA LEU A 28 -1.26 6.73 10.34
C LEU A 28 -1.09 5.57 9.34
N GLY A 29 -0.54 4.43 9.79
CA GLY A 29 -0.93 3.11 9.26
C GLY A 29 0.20 2.11 9.00
N ALA A 30 1.41 2.55 8.67
CA ALA A 30 2.56 1.66 8.77
C ALA A 30 2.93 1.63 10.25
N ALA A 31 2.50 0.60 10.98
CA ALA A 31 3.28 0.18 12.12
C ALA A 31 4.73 0.11 11.62
N SER A 32 5.60 0.94 12.19
CA SER A 32 7.02 0.67 12.09
C SER A 32 7.17 -0.74 12.66
N VAL A 33 7.20 -1.76 11.80
CA VAL A 33 7.66 -3.09 12.19
C VAL A 33 9.14 -2.86 12.44
N GLN A 34 9.45 -2.46 13.66
CA GLN A 34 10.82 -2.50 14.13
C GLN A 34 11.20 -3.96 14.05
N ALA A 35 12.07 -4.30 13.10
CA ALA A 35 12.67 -5.60 13.02
C ALA A 35 13.36 -5.87 14.36
N GLN A 36 12.82 -6.79 15.16
CA GLN A 36 13.23 -7.00 16.54
C GLN A 36 13.12 -8.47 16.89
N ALA A 37 14.14 -9.00 17.57
CA ALA A 37 14.06 -10.31 18.21
C ALA A 37 13.06 -10.26 19.37
N VAL A 38 12.15 -11.22 19.42
CA VAL A 38 11.11 -11.31 20.46
C VAL A 38 11.26 -12.65 21.17
N LEU A 39 12.13 -12.69 22.17
CA LEU A 39 12.38 -13.91 22.94
C LEU A 39 11.26 -14.16 23.96
N ARG A 40 10.78 -15.39 24.06
CA ARG A 40 9.84 -15.86 25.08
C ARG A 40 10.19 -17.25 25.57
N ILE A 41 9.91 -17.54 26.84
CA ILE A 41 10.01 -18.89 27.38
C ILE A 41 8.69 -19.59 27.03
N THR A 42 8.73 -20.59 26.15
CA THR A 42 7.51 -21.19 25.56
C THR A 42 7.11 -22.51 26.20
N GLU A 43 8.07 -23.23 26.79
CA GLU A 43 7.83 -24.53 27.39
C GLU A 43 8.83 -24.77 28.53
N ALA A 44 8.41 -25.49 29.56
CA ALA A 44 9.27 -25.92 30.65
C ALA A 44 8.80 -27.28 31.17
N MET A 45 9.74 -28.14 31.55
CA MET A 45 9.44 -29.42 32.16
C MET A 45 10.34 -29.62 33.36
N SER A 46 9.71 -29.94 34.49
CA SER A 46 10.40 -30.43 35.68
C SER A 46 9.80 -31.76 36.13
N ASN A 47 10.58 -32.57 36.84
CA ASN A 47 10.10 -33.79 37.49
C ASN A 47 9.28 -34.73 36.59
N GLY A 48 9.94 -35.35 35.61
CA GLY A 48 9.34 -36.36 34.74
C GLY A 48 10.28 -36.85 33.67
N ASP A 49 11.08 -35.93 33.12
CA ASP A 49 12.06 -36.26 32.10
C ASP A 49 13.40 -36.75 32.70
N ILE A 50 14.37 -37.14 31.86
CA ILE A 50 15.73 -37.53 32.28
C ILE A 50 16.54 -36.34 32.84
N VAL A 51 16.04 -35.12 32.62
CA VAL A 51 16.62 -33.85 33.05
C VAL A 51 15.55 -32.77 33.03
N ASP A 52 15.65 -31.77 33.90
CA ASP A 52 14.84 -30.56 33.80
C ASP A 52 15.27 -29.73 32.58
N TRP A 53 14.29 -29.13 31.92
CA TRP A 53 14.55 -28.32 30.73
C TRP A 53 13.52 -27.22 30.54
N PHE A 54 13.93 -26.19 29.81
CA PHE A 54 13.03 -25.15 29.33
C PHE A 54 13.39 -24.74 27.90
N GLU A 55 12.43 -24.13 27.23
CA GLU A 55 12.53 -23.71 25.83
C GLU A 55 12.41 -22.20 25.71
N VAL A 56 13.26 -21.62 24.86
CA VAL A 56 13.21 -20.22 24.46
C VAL A 56 12.92 -20.13 22.97
N THR A 57 11.86 -19.43 22.61
CA THR A 57 11.47 -19.19 21.22
C THR A 57 11.68 -17.72 20.85
N ASN A 58 12.22 -17.48 19.65
CA ASN A 58 12.25 -16.15 19.05
C ASN A 58 11.04 -15.96 18.13
N LEU A 59 10.04 -15.22 18.61
CA LEU A 59 8.81 -14.89 17.89
C LEU A 59 9.00 -13.71 16.90
N GLY A 60 10.17 -13.07 16.94
CA GLY A 60 10.51 -11.95 16.09
C GLY A 60 10.99 -12.34 14.70
N ASP A 61 11.25 -11.33 13.88
CA ASP A 61 11.66 -11.45 12.48
C ASP A 61 13.19 -11.31 12.27
N THR A 62 13.95 -11.11 13.35
CA THR A 62 15.42 -11.00 13.35
C THR A 62 16.06 -11.98 14.32
N ALA A 63 17.28 -12.43 14.00
CA ALA A 63 18.02 -13.35 14.86
C ALA A 63 18.41 -12.70 16.18
N ALA A 64 18.21 -13.41 17.29
CA ALA A 64 18.59 -12.97 18.63
C ALA A 64 19.99 -13.49 18.96
N ASN A 65 20.96 -12.61 19.21
CA ASN A 65 22.25 -13.01 19.79
C ASN A 65 22.09 -13.17 21.30
N ILE A 66 22.26 -14.40 21.78
CA ILE A 66 22.11 -14.77 23.19
C ILE A 66 23.44 -15.16 23.85
N SER A 67 24.57 -14.80 23.23
CA SER A 67 25.90 -15.13 23.76
C SER A 67 26.09 -14.60 25.18
N GLY A 68 26.35 -15.52 26.11
CA GLY A 68 26.56 -15.19 27.52
C GLY A 68 25.29 -14.88 28.31
N TYR A 69 24.11 -15.01 27.72
CA TYR A 69 22.83 -14.87 28.43
C TYR A 69 22.75 -15.87 29.58
N LYS A 70 21.92 -15.57 30.57
CA LYS A 70 21.82 -16.34 31.81
C LYS A 70 20.38 -16.66 32.15
N MET A 71 20.17 -17.63 33.04
CA MET A 71 18.87 -18.00 33.57
C MET A 71 18.87 -18.12 35.10
N ASP A 72 17.69 -18.00 35.71
CA ASP A 72 17.41 -18.35 37.11
C ASP A 72 16.04 -19.05 37.25
N ASP A 73 15.85 -19.90 38.27
CA ASP A 73 14.72 -20.82 38.43
C ASP A 73 13.54 -20.26 39.26
N ASN A 74 13.74 -19.34 40.20
CA ASN A 74 12.62 -18.66 40.89
C ASN A 74 13.02 -17.51 41.81
N SER A 75 14.32 -17.21 41.92
CA SER A 75 14.80 -16.15 42.79
C SER A 75 14.60 -14.80 42.10
N PHE A 76 13.32 -14.39 42.03
CA PHE A 76 12.78 -13.30 41.22
C PHE A 76 13.15 -11.85 41.64
N GLY A 77 14.36 -11.62 42.16
CA GLY A 77 14.88 -10.31 42.53
C GLY A 77 16.26 -10.02 41.93
N VAL A 78 16.75 -8.79 42.05
CA VAL A 78 18.16 -8.45 41.77
C VAL A 78 18.87 -8.15 43.09
N PRO A 79 20.06 -8.72 43.34
CA PRO A 79 20.65 -9.80 42.55
C PRO A 79 19.99 -11.11 42.97
N ALA A 80 19.32 -11.77 42.01
CA ALA A 80 18.99 -13.18 42.07
C ALA A 80 20.27 -13.88 42.50
N THR A 81 20.16 -14.92 43.32
CA THR A 81 21.30 -15.69 43.78
C THR A 81 22.03 -16.30 42.59
N ALA A 82 22.97 -15.54 42.01
CA ALA A 82 23.84 -15.87 40.87
C ALA A 82 23.15 -16.59 39.68
N PRO A 83 22.51 -15.86 38.73
CA PRO A 83 21.98 -16.48 37.52
C PRO A 83 23.11 -17.20 36.75
N VAL A 84 22.82 -18.38 36.22
CA VAL A 84 23.80 -19.25 35.57
C VAL A 84 23.84 -19.04 34.06
N VAL A 85 25.02 -19.21 33.46
CA VAL A 85 25.22 -19.01 32.02
C VAL A 85 24.53 -20.09 31.19
N LEU A 86 23.85 -19.68 30.13
CA LEU A 86 23.36 -20.54 29.06
C LEU A 86 24.51 -20.87 28.09
N ASN A 87 24.83 -22.15 27.98
CA ASN A 87 25.95 -22.65 27.18
C ASN A 87 25.46 -23.44 25.96
N GLY A 88 26.27 -23.50 24.91
CA GLY A 88 26.04 -24.34 23.73
C GLY A 88 25.18 -23.71 22.62
N VAL A 89 24.49 -22.60 22.88
CA VAL A 89 23.70 -21.84 21.88
C VAL A 89 24.05 -20.36 21.98
N THR A 90 24.37 -19.73 20.85
CA THR A 90 24.78 -18.30 20.80
C THR A 90 23.81 -17.42 20.01
N SER A 91 22.93 -18.02 19.20
CA SER A 91 21.96 -17.31 18.39
C SER A 91 20.67 -18.11 18.22
N ILE A 92 19.53 -17.41 18.24
CA ILE A 92 18.20 -17.97 17.95
C ILE A 92 17.65 -17.26 16.71
N ALA A 93 17.50 -17.99 15.61
CA ALA A 93 16.98 -17.47 14.34
C ALA A 93 15.50 -17.03 14.46
N PRO A 94 14.99 -16.21 13.52
CA PRO A 94 13.57 -15.86 13.48
C PRO A 94 12.67 -17.10 13.45
N GLY A 95 11.72 -17.18 14.38
CA GLY A 95 10.81 -18.31 14.51
C GLY A 95 11.44 -19.62 15.00
N GLU A 96 12.69 -19.60 15.48
CA GLU A 96 13.36 -20.77 16.04
C GLU A 96 13.06 -20.93 17.55
N SER A 97 12.96 -22.18 17.99
CA SER A 97 12.86 -22.59 19.40
C SER A 97 14.11 -23.38 19.77
N VAL A 98 14.76 -22.99 20.88
CA VAL A 98 15.96 -23.65 21.41
C VAL A 98 15.71 -24.14 22.82
N VAL A 99 16.26 -25.31 23.15
CA VAL A 99 16.05 -25.96 24.45
C VAL A 99 17.30 -25.82 25.30
N PHE A 100 17.14 -25.59 26.60
CA PHE A 100 18.22 -25.61 27.57
C PHE A 100 17.93 -26.67 28.64
N VAL A 101 18.91 -27.54 28.87
CA VAL A 101 18.81 -28.64 29.85
C VAL A 101 19.72 -28.40 31.05
N GLU A 102 19.31 -28.85 32.24
CA GLU A 102 20.14 -28.80 33.44
C GLU A 102 21.28 -29.84 33.38
N GLY A 103 22.53 -29.39 33.25
CA GLY A 103 23.70 -30.25 33.29
C GLY A 103 24.81 -29.79 32.35
N ASN A 104 25.21 -30.66 31.42
CA ASN A 104 26.37 -30.41 30.55
C ASN A 104 26.14 -30.95 29.13
N ALA A 105 27.17 -30.86 28.27
CA ALA A 105 27.10 -31.33 26.88
C ALA A 105 26.74 -32.83 26.73
N THR A 106 27.06 -33.66 27.74
CA THR A 106 26.64 -35.08 27.76
C THR A 106 25.13 -35.20 28.01
N THR A 107 24.59 -34.34 28.88
CA THR A 107 23.15 -34.24 29.14
C THR A 107 22.41 -33.83 27.87
N VAL A 108 22.93 -32.86 27.12
CA VAL A 108 22.39 -32.47 25.80
C VAL A 108 22.27 -33.66 24.86
N THR A 109 23.32 -34.49 24.78
CA THR A 109 23.32 -35.67 23.90
C THR A 109 22.27 -36.70 24.32
N SER A 110 22.14 -36.92 25.64
CA SER A 110 21.15 -37.84 26.21
C SER A 110 19.72 -37.33 25.99
N PHE A 111 19.50 -36.03 26.17
CA PHE A 111 18.23 -35.36 25.93
C PHE A 111 17.78 -35.47 24.47
N LYS A 112 18.67 -35.13 23.53
CA LYS A 112 18.38 -35.26 22.09
C LYS A 112 18.05 -36.71 21.71
N THR A 113 18.70 -37.69 22.35
CA THR A 113 18.39 -39.10 22.14
C THR A 113 17.00 -39.46 22.68
N ASN A 114 16.70 -39.05 23.92
CA ASN A 114 15.42 -39.33 24.57
C ASN A 114 14.22 -38.75 23.80
N TRP A 115 14.37 -37.55 23.24
CA TRP A 115 13.34 -36.87 22.45
C TRP A 115 13.48 -37.07 20.93
N ALA A 116 14.37 -37.95 20.48
CA ALA A 116 14.63 -38.19 19.06
C ALA A 116 14.84 -36.90 18.23
N LEU A 117 15.53 -35.91 18.79
CA LEU A 117 15.74 -34.59 18.18
C LEU A 117 16.85 -34.63 17.13
N GLY A 118 16.54 -34.08 15.96
CA GLY A 118 17.48 -34.01 14.84
C GLY A 118 18.69 -33.10 15.09
N PRO A 119 19.71 -33.15 14.21
CA PRO A 119 20.90 -32.31 14.34
C PRO A 119 20.60 -30.80 14.23
N GLN A 120 19.49 -30.42 13.57
CA GLN A 120 19.07 -29.03 13.39
C GLN A 120 18.43 -28.42 14.64
N THR A 121 17.95 -29.22 15.59
CA THR A 121 17.42 -28.70 16.86
C THR A 121 18.56 -28.27 17.77
N GLN A 122 18.67 -26.97 18.03
CA GLN A 122 19.64 -26.42 18.95
C GLN A 122 19.24 -26.75 20.40
N VAL A 123 20.16 -27.38 21.13
CA VAL A 123 20.00 -27.71 22.54
C VAL A 123 21.26 -27.27 23.28
N GLY A 124 21.09 -26.33 24.20
CA GLY A 124 22.13 -25.85 25.11
C GLY A 124 21.99 -26.46 26.51
N TYR A 125 22.81 -25.99 27.44
CA TYR A 125 22.78 -26.44 28.83
C TYR A 125 23.11 -25.34 29.83
N TYR A 126 22.69 -25.52 31.08
CA TYR A 126 23.02 -24.69 32.23
C TYR A 126 23.37 -25.57 33.43
N ALA A 127 24.18 -25.07 34.37
CA ALA A 127 24.51 -25.79 35.61
C ALA A 127 24.99 -24.84 36.71
N GLY A 128 24.80 -25.21 37.97
CA GLY A 128 25.27 -24.48 39.15
C GLY A 128 24.65 -25.04 40.44
N SER A 129 25.28 -24.82 41.59
CA SER A 129 24.85 -25.40 42.87
C SER A 129 23.68 -24.66 43.56
N GLY A 130 22.84 -23.98 42.79
CA GLY A 130 21.76 -23.13 43.30
C GLY A 130 20.71 -22.79 42.25
N VAL A 131 20.61 -23.63 41.21
CA VAL A 131 19.65 -23.51 40.12
C VAL A 131 19.13 -24.92 39.79
N GLY A 132 17.81 -25.08 39.66
CA GLY A 132 17.16 -26.34 39.29
C GLY A 132 15.64 -26.26 39.44
N LEU A 133 14.90 -26.92 38.56
CA LEU A 133 13.45 -26.76 38.51
C LEU A 133 12.72 -27.66 39.51
N SER A 134 12.11 -27.06 40.53
CA SER A 134 11.38 -27.78 41.58
C SER A 134 10.15 -28.52 41.07
N SER A 135 9.91 -29.71 41.64
CA SER A 135 8.67 -30.49 41.45
C SER A 135 7.45 -29.89 42.17
N GLY A 136 7.68 -29.08 43.21
CA GLY A 136 6.62 -28.41 43.98
C GLY A 136 6.01 -27.18 43.29
N GLY A 137 6.51 -26.83 42.11
CA GLY A 137 6.23 -25.59 41.39
C GLY A 137 7.43 -24.67 41.41
N ASP A 138 7.69 -24.03 40.27
CA ASP A 138 8.87 -23.20 40.07
C ASP A 138 8.71 -22.17 38.94
N GLY A 139 9.81 -21.59 38.44
CA GLY A 139 9.77 -20.68 37.31
C GLY A 139 11.05 -20.70 36.46
N VAL A 140 11.12 -19.75 35.54
CA VAL A 140 12.34 -19.46 34.77
C VAL A 140 12.35 -17.96 34.48
N THR A 141 13.51 -17.32 34.66
CA THR A 141 13.77 -15.93 34.25
C THR A 141 15.00 -15.88 33.36
N LEU A 142 14.96 -15.08 32.29
CA LEU A 142 16.12 -14.83 31.43
C LEU A 142 16.82 -13.49 31.75
N PHE A 143 18.15 -13.50 31.65
CA PHE A 143 19.01 -12.36 31.85
C PHE A 143 19.95 -12.16 30.66
N ASP A 144 20.32 -10.91 30.40
CA ASP A 144 21.40 -10.59 29.47
C ASP A 144 22.77 -11.03 30.02
N ALA A 145 23.82 -10.87 29.20
CA ALA A 145 25.18 -11.24 29.58
C ALA A 145 25.73 -10.44 30.77
N SER A 146 25.19 -9.23 31.02
CA SER A 146 25.54 -8.38 32.15
C SER A 146 24.82 -8.79 33.44
N GLY A 147 23.87 -9.72 33.38
CA GLY A 147 23.06 -10.17 34.51
C GLY A 147 21.82 -9.30 34.78
N ASN A 148 21.35 -8.52 33.80
CA ASN A 148 20.08 -7.81 33.92
C ASN A 148 18.93 -8.67 33.37
N GLU A 149 17.79 -8.69 34.06
CA GLU A 149 16.59 -9.39 33.56
C GLU A 149 16.13 -8.80 32.22
N LEU A 150 15.94 -9.68 31.24
CA LEU A 150 15.47 -9.30 29.91
C LEU A 150 14.04 -8.76 29.96
N SER A 151 13.83 -7.63 29.29
CA SER A 151 12.51 -7.03 29.11
C SER A 151 11.65 -7.86 28.16
N GLY A 152 10.37 -8.02 28.48
CA GLY A 152 9.39 -8.76 27.69
C GLY A 152 7.96 -8.28 27.96
N ALA A 153 6.98 -8.89 27.29
CA ALA A 153 5.56 -8.61 27.52
C ALA A 153 5.14 -8.97 28.96
N THR A 154 4.12 -8.28 29.48
CA THR A 154 3.54 -8.59 30.78
C THR A 154 2.83 -9.95 30.74
N ASN A 155 3.28 -10.92 31.53
CA ASN A 155 2.44 -12.08 31.83
C ASN A 155 1.44 -11.69 32.95
N SER A 156 0.34 -12.42 33.10
CA SER A 156 -0.71 -12.11 34.08
C SER A 156 -0.25 -12.18 35.55
N SER A 157 1.03 -12.49 35.80
CA SER A 157 1.60 -12.67 37.12
C SER A 157 2.51 -11.50 37.52
N LEU A 158 3.29 -10.87 36.61
CA LEU A 158 4.21 -9.76 36.89
C LEU A 158 4.58 -8.93 35.62
N PRO A 159 4.77 -7.59 35.71
CA PRO A 159 4.94 -6.76 34.52
C PRO A 159 6.36 -6.68 33.95
N GLY A 160 6.51 -6.89 32.63
CA GLY A 160 7.58 -6.32 31.80
C GLY A 160 8.85 -7.15 31.59
N LYS A 161 8.86 -8.44 31.92
CA LYS A 161 10.05 -9.31 31.92
C LYS A 161 9.81 -10.65 31.23
N ILE A 162 10.87 -11.24 30.65
CA ILE A 162 10.83 -12.63 30.14
C ILE A 162 10.97 -13.58 31.33
N ARG A 163 9.84 -13.87 31.95
CA ARG A 163 9.70 -14.72 33.13
C ARG A 163 8.46 -15.58 33.03
N ILE A 164 8.52 -16.78 33.57
CA ILE A 164 7.38 -17.70 33.75
C ILE A 164 7.36 -18.26 35.16
N SER A 165 6.20 -18.74 35.58
CA SER A 165 6.01 -19.56 36.77
C SER A 165 5.02 -20.68 36.46
N PHE A 166 5.26 -21.86 37.01
CA PHE A 166 4.41 -23.04 36.88
C PHE A 166 4.16 -23.68 38.25
N GLY A 167 3.03 -24.38 38.37
CA GLY A 167 2.64 -25.08 39.59
C GLY A 167 3.32 -26.44 39.73
N ALA A 168 2.85 -27.27 40.68
CA ALA A 168 3.42 -28.59 40.93
C ALA A 168 3.50 -29.45 39.65
N ALA A 169 4.68 -30.00 39.40
CA ALA A 169 4.99 -30.76 38.19
C ALA A 169 4.74 -32.26 38.37
N ALA A 170 4.15 -32.89 37.35
CA ALA A 170 3.89 -34.33 37.31
C ALA A 170 4.78 -35.03 36.27
N SER A 171 5.05 -36.32 36.49
CA SER A 171 6.05 -37.09 35.74
C SER A 171 5.70 -37.47 34.30
N SER A 172 4.89 -36.67 33.59
CA SER A 172 4.37 -37.06 32.27
C SER A 172 4.12 -35.92 31.28
N PHE A 173 4.20 -34.65 31.68
CA PHE A 173 3.93 -33.52 30.78
C PHE A 173 4.76 -32.28 31.14
N SER A 174 4.93 -31.41 30.15
CA SER A 174 5.53 -30.07 30.27
C SER A 174 4.46 -29.01 30.46
N PHE A 175 4.86 -27.86 30.97
CA PHE A 175 4.09 -26.62 31.04
C PHE A 175 4.39 -25.73 29.84
N ARG A 176 3.37 -24.99 29.39
CA ARG A 176 3.45 -24.18 28.17
C ARG A 176 2.81 -22.82 28.32
N TRP A 177 3.36 -21.87 27.56
CA TRP A 177 2.88 -20.50 27.50
C TRP A 177 2.71 -20.09 26.04
N SER A 178 1.49 -19.66 25.71
CA SER A 178 1.12 -19.18 24.39
C SER A 178 1.25 -17.66 24.31
N TYR A 179 1.85 -17.18 23.23
CA TYR A 179 2.09 -15.75 22.99
C TYR A 179 1.52 -15.32 21.63
N THR A 180 1.17 -14.04 21.49
CA THR A 180 0.87 -13.45 20.18
C THR A 180 2.15 -13.30 19.35
N THR A 181 2.01 -12.93 18.07
CA THR A 181 3.13 -12.63 17.17
C THR A 181 3.99 -11.45 17.64
N GLU A 182 3.42 -10.55 18.42
CA GLU A 182 4.09 -9.41 19.05
C GLU A 182 4.75 -9.83 20.39
N GLY A 183 4.61 -11.10 20.77
CA GLY A 183 5.11 -11.68 22.01
C GLY A 183 4.24 -11.35 23.22
N GLU A 184 3.01 -10.87 23.07
CA GLU A 184 2.13 -10.62 24.21
C GLU A 184 1.63 -11.93 24.80
N PHE A 185 1.57 -12.03 26.13
CA PHE A 185 1.11 -13.26 26.79
C PHE A 185 -0.40 -13.45 26.56
N SER A 186 -0.81 -14.61 26.04
CA SER A 186 -2.22 -14.86 25.70
C SER A 186 -3.11 -15.26 26.89
N GLY A 187 -2.53 -15.35 28.11
CA GLY A 187 -3.28 -15.51 29.37
C GLY A 187 -3.42 -16.94 29.90
N ASN A 188 -3.01 -17.96 29.16
CA ASN A 188 -3.19 -19.37 29.56
C ASN A 188 -1.85 -20.08 29.76
N LEU A 189 -1.63 -20.60 30.96
CA LEU A 189 -0.68 -21.69 31.21
C LEU A 189 -1.36 -22.99 30.81
N GLU A 190 -0.73 -23.76 29.92
CA GLU A 190 -1.24 -25.04 29.44
C GLU A 190 -0.30 -26.17 29.87
N THR A 191 -0.82 -27.40 29.86
CA THR A 191 0.00 -28.61 30.02
C THR A 191 0.03 -29.33 28.68
N SER A 192 1.17 -29.90 28.33
CA SER A 192 1.31 -30.61 27.06
C SER A 192 0.43 -31.85 27.03
N SER A 193 -0.16 -32.09 25.86
CA SER A 193 -0.92 -33.31 25.61
C SER A 193 -0.55 -33.86 24.25
N PHE A 194 -0.39 -35.18 24.14
CA PHE A 194 0.13 -35.80 22.93
C PHE A 194 -0.69 -35.38 21.70
N GLY A 195 0.00 -34.83 20.69
CA GLY A 195 -0.64 -34.41 19.43
C GLY A 195 -1.42 -33.10 19.50
N ASP A 196 -1.20 -32.28 20.53
CA ASP A 196 -1.81 -30.94 20.61
C ASP A 196 -1.35 -29.99 19.49
N VAL A 197 -1.93 -28.79 19.48
CA VAL A 197 -1.71 -27.74 18.46
C VAL A 197 -0.26 -27.27 18.35
N HIS A 198 0.58 -27.59 19.34
CA HIS A 198 2.01 -27.26 19.39
C HIS A 198 2.88 -28.46 19.00
N GLY A 199 2.28 -29.58 18.60
CA GLY A 199 2.97 -30.77 18.12
C GLY A 199 3.66 -31.55 19.23
N ALA A 200 3.09 -31.58 20.44
CA ALA A 200 3.62 -32.40 21.52
C ALA A 200 3.73 -33.87 21.12
N PHE A 201 4.79 -34.51 21.56
CA PHE A 201 5.08 -35.91 21.33
C PHE A 201 5.64 -36.55 22.59
N THR A 202 5.72 -37.88 22.59
CA THR A 202 6.22 -38.64 23.74
C THR A 202 7.69 -38.98 23.55
N SER A 203 8.50 -38.68 24.56
CA SER A 203 9.90 -39.08 24.66
C SER A 203 10.05 -40.58 24.93
N ALA A 204 11.27 -41.11 24.81
CA ALA A 204 11.57 -42.52 25.06
C ALA A 204 11.30 -42.96 26.52
N ASN A 205 11.38 -42.03 27.48
CA ASN A 205 11.04 -42.27 28.89
C ASN A 205 9.56 -42.00 29.24
N GLY A 206 8.69 -41.71 28.27
CA GLY A 206 7.24 -41.62 28.48
C GLY A 206 6.70 -40.23 28.84
N CYS A 207 7.50 -39.18 28.68
CA CYS A 207 7.09 -37.80 28.92
C CYS A 207 6.52 -37.15 27.68
N THR A 208 5.51 -36.30 27.85
CA THR A 208 4.87 -35.55 26.76
C THR A 208 5.37 -34.12 26.74
N GLY A 209 5.78 -33.62 25.58
CA GLY A 209 6.33 -32.28 25.41
C GLY A 209 6.63 -31.97 23.94
N SER A 210 7.02 -30.75 23.61
CA SER A 210 7.33 -30.34 22.23
C SER A 210 8.73 -29.75 22.06
N PRO A 211 9.79 -30.26 22.73
CA PRO A 211 11.09 -29.59 22.75
C PRO A 211 11.65 -29.38 21.35
N GLY A 212 12.03 -28.13 21.07
CA GLY A 212 12.63 -27.72 19.80
C GLY A 212 11.65 -27.72 18.63
N ARG A 213 10.33 -27.80 18.88
CA ARG A 213 9.32 -27.58 17.84
C ARG A 213 8.86 -26.14 17.89
N ILE A 214 8.83 -25.55 16.71
CA ILE A 214 8.42 -24.17 16.50
C ILE A 214 6.94 -24.04 16.87
N THR A 215 6.64 -23.47 18.04
CA THR A 215 5.33 -22.87 18.32
C THR A 215 5.27 -21.50 17.63
N ARG A 216 5.43 -21.48 16.30
CA ARG A 216 5.03 -20.33 15.50
C ARG A 216 3.70 -20.70 14.87
N PRO A 217 2.60 -20.04 15.24
CA PRO A 217 1.42 -20.01 14.39
C PRO A 217 1.73 -19.11 13.19
N ALA A 218 2.68 -19.49 12.32
CA ALA A 218 2.53 -19.06 10.93
C ALA A 218 1.46 -19.99 10.37
N ALA A 219 0.20 -19.55 10.41
CA ALA A 219 -0.82 -20.26 9.66
C ALA A 219 -0.33 -20.42 8.21
N LEU A 220 -0.56 -21.59 7.61
CA LEU A 220 -0.43 -21.79 6.17
C LEU A 220 -1.13 -20.62 5.48
N GLN A 221 -0.40 -19.80 4.73
CA GLN A 221 -0.96 -18.54 4.20
C GLN A 221 -0.23 -18.06 2.96
N PHE A 222 -0.98 -17.43 2.06
CA PHE A 222 -0.42 -16.65 0.95
C PHE A 222 0.27 -15.39 1.49
N THR A 223 1.42 -15.04 0.93
CA THR A 223 2.18 -13.82 1.28
C THR A 223 2.19 -12.79 0.16
N SER A 224 1.76 -13.17 -1.04
CA SER A 224 1.64 -12.27 -2.19
C SER A 224 0.26 -11.62 -2.24
N GLN A 225 0.24 -10.34 -2.63
CA GLN A 225 -1.00 -9.62 -2.91
C GLN A 225 -1.59 -10.08 -4.25
N ALA A 226 -2.89 -10.39 -4.27
CA ALA A 226 -3.58 -10.80 -5.49
C ALA A 226 -3.81 -9.62 -6.44
N PRO A 227 -3.75 -9.83 -7.77
CA PRO A 227 -4.11 -8.81 -8.75
C PRO A 227 -5.60 -8.48 -8.67
N GLN A 228 -5.94 -7.22 -8.92
CA GLN A 228 -7.32 -6.74 -8.95
C GLN A 228 -7.86 -6.54 -10.37
N TYR A 229 -6.96 -6.34 -11.34
CA TYR A 229 -7.30 -5.85 -12.67
C TYR A 229 -6.66 -6.69 -13.77
N ALA A 230 -7.38 -6.83 -14.88
CA ALA A 230 -6.87 -7.39 -16.12
C ALA A 230 -7.44 -6.61 -17.31
N LYS A 231 -6.84 -6.79 -18.50
CA LYS A 231 -7.25 -6.09 -19.73
C LYS A 231 -7.47 -7.10 -20.85
N VAL A 232 -8.58 -6.96 -21.58
CA VAL A 232 -8.88 -7.80 -22.74
C VAL A 232 -7.69 -7.83 -23.72
N GLY A 233 -7.33 -9.04 -24.15
CA GLY A 233 -6.22 -9.26 -25.10
C GLY A 233 -4.81 -9.05 -24.52
N SER A 234 -4.68 -8.70 -23.23
CA SER A 234 -3.39 -8.57 -22.56
C SER A 234 -3.11 -9.78 -21.67
N PHE A 235 -1.91 -10.35 -21.78
CA PHE A 235 -1.51 -11.50 -20.96
C PHE A 235 -1.32 -11.08 -19.50
N LEU A 236 -2.10 -11.66 -18.60
CA LEU A 236 -1.92 -11.57 -17.15
C LEU A 236 -1.00 -12.70 -16.70
N SER A 237 -0.03 -12.39 -15.85
CA SER A 237 0.79 -13.38 -15.15
C SER A 237 1.02 -12.93 -13.72
N TYR A 238 0.52 -13.72 -12.77
CA TYR A 238 0.62 -13.48 -11.34
C TYR A 238 1.38 -14.62 -10.68
N ALA A 239 2.62 -14.34 -10.28
CA ALA A 239 3.39 -15.23 -9.42
C ALA A 239 2.99 -15.01 -7.97
N PHE A 240 2.64 -16.09 -7.27
CA PHE A 240 2.28 -16.03 -5.86
C PHE A 240 3.26 -16.82 -4.99
N SER A 241 3.35 -16.41 -3.74
CA SER A 241 4.18 -17.04 -2.72
C SER A 241 3.32 -17.34 -1.50
N PHE A 242 3.71 -18.36 -0.74
CA PHE A 242 3.08 -18.72 0.50
C PHE A 242 4.10 -19.26 1.50
N LEU A 243 3.73 -19.22 2.78
CA LEU A 243 4.47 -19.83 3.87
C LEU A 243 3.79 -21.12 4.30
N THR A 244 4.59 -22.12 4.64
CA THR A 244 4.13 -23.30 5.38
C THR A 244 4.11 -23.01 6.87
N SER A 245 3.27 -23.75 7.60
CA SER A 245 3.19 -23.69 9.05
C SER A 245 4.42 -24.28 9.75
N ASN A 246 5.15 -25.19 9.10
CA ASN A 246 6.43 -25.66 9.61
C ASN A 246 7.39 -26.12 8.47
N PRO A 247 8.69 -26.28 8.75
CA PRO A 247 9.69 -26.68 7.74
C PRO A 247 9.53 -28.09 7.17
N ASN A 248 8.78 -28.98 7.83
CA ASN A 248 8.56 -30.37 7.41
C ASN A 248 7.21 -30.57 6.69
N GLU A 249 6.40 -29.51 6.60
CA GLU A 249 5.13 -29.51 5.90
C GLU A 249 5.36 -29.47 4.38
N THR A 250 4.70 -30.37 3.66
CA THR A 250 4.56 -30.21 2.21
C THR A 250 3.24 -29.50 1.94
N ALA A 251 3.29 -28.35 1.26
CA ALA A 251 2.09 -27.61 0.88
C ALA A 251 1.93 -27.60 -0.65
N GLY A 252 0.74 -28.02 -1.10
CA GLY A 252 0.30 -27.92 -2.48
C GLY A 252 -0.64 -26.74 -2.69
N VAL A 253 -0.69 -26.22 -3.90
CA VAL A 253 -1.68 -25.22 -4.31
C VAL A 253 -2.61 -25.77 -5.39
N SER A 254 -3.87 -25.37 -5.32
CA SER A 254 -4.89 -25.60 -6.34
C SER A 254 -5.69 -24.32 -6.58
N ALA A 255 -6.35 -24.22 -7.72
CA ALA A 255 -7.25 -23.11 -8.06
C ALA A 255 -8.67 -23.65 -8.28
N PRO A 256 -9.42 -23.98 -7.20
CA PRO A 256 -10.75 -24.59 -7.31
C PRO A 256 -11.78 -23.71 -8.04
N VAL A 257 -11.55 -22.39 -8.09
CA VAL A 257 -12.39 -21.45 -8.83
C VAL A 257 -11.48 -20.57 -9.68
N THR A 258 -11.65 -20.64 -10.99
CA THR A 258 -11.04 -19.70 -11.96
C THR A 258 -12.02 -19.41 -13.08
N PRO A 259 -11.95 -18.22 -13.70
CA PRO A 259 -12.58 -18.01 -14.99
C PRO A 259 -11.86 -18.85 -16.05
N ALA A 260 -12.56 -19.23 -17.12
CA ALA A 260 -12.06 -20.16 -18.14
C ALA A 260 -10.77 -19.69 -18.85
N TRP A 261 -10.54 -18.38 -18.89
CA TRP A 261 -9.35 -17.79 -19.52
C TRP A 261 -8.09 -17.81 -18.64
N LEU A 262 -8.22 -18.17 -17.35
CA LEU A 262 -7.12 -18.11 -16.37
C LEU A 262 -6.75 -19.52 -15.88
N THR A 263 -5.46 -19.85 -15.96
CA THR A 263 -4.92 -21.17 -15.63
C THR A 263 -3.88 -21.09 -14.51
N LEU A 264 -3.93 -22.02 -13.56
CA LEU A 264 -2.85 -22.24 -12.58
C LEU A 264 -1.75 -23.10 -13.21
N ASN A 265 -0.52 -22.59 -13.20
CA ASN A 265 0.66 -23.27 -13.69
C ASN A 265 1.61 -23.56 -12.52
N GLY A 266 1.68 -24.83 -12.13
CA GLY A 266 2.47 -25.31 -11.00
C GLY A 266 1.61 -25.70 -9.79
N SER A 267 2.28 -26.24 -8.77
CA SER A 267 1.64 -26.76 -7.56
C SER A 267 2.41 -26.43 -6.27
N SER A 268 3.38 -25.50 -6.33
CA SER A 268 4.26 -25.10 -5.22
C SER A 268 4.34 -23.57 -5.06
N SER A 269 5.05 -23.09 -4.03
CA SER A 269 5.34 -21.66 -3.88
C SER A 269 6.14 -21.17 -5.10
N GLY A 270 5.81 -19.98 -5.62
CA GLY A 270 6.34 -19.45 -6.88
C GLY A 270 5.56 -19.89 -8.14
N SER A 271 4.48 -20.68 -7.99
CA SER A 271 3.57 -21.00 -9.10
C SER A 271 2.88 -19.73 -9.63
N THR A 272 2.33 -19.82 -10.84
CA THR A 272 1.73 -18.67 -11.52
C THR A 272 0.28 -18.91 -11.91
N LEU A 273 -0.59 -17.93 -11.68
CA LEU A 273 -1.86 -17.82 -12.41
C LEU A 273 -1.62 -16.99 -13.66
N SER A 274 -1.95 -17.52 -14.84
CA SER A 274 -1.75 -16.79 -16.09
C SER A 274 -2.81 -17.07 -17.15
N GLY A 275 -2.99 -16.12 -18.07
CA GLY A 275 -4.03 -16.19 -19.09
C GLY A 275 -4.29 -14.84 -19.77
N THR A 276 -5.13 -14.85 -20.81
CA THR A 276 -5.53 -13.64 -21.55
C THR A 276 -7.05 -13.57 -21.63
N PRO A 277 -7.70 -12.57 -20.99
CA PRO A 277 -9.15 -12.46 -21.03
C PRO A 277 -9.64 -12.00 -22.42
N GLY A 278 -10.82 -12.49 -22.81
CA GLY A 278 -11.57 -12.07 -23.97
C GLY A 278 -12.65 -11.04 -23.64
N THR A 279 -13.42 -10.63 -24.66
CA THR A 279 -14.49 -9.64 -24.51
C THR A 279 -15.64 -10.11 -23.61
N ASN A 280 -15.88 -11.41 -23.54
CA ASN A 280 -16.94 -11.97 -22.70
C ASN A 280 -16.58 -11.95 -21.20
N ASP A 281 -15.33 -11.65 -20.86
CA ASP A 281 -14.83 -11.64 -19.50
C ASP A 281 -14.91 -10.23 -18.86
N ILE A 282 -15.30 -9.19 -19.61
CA ILE A 282 -15.38 -7.80 -19.14
C ILE A 282 -16.24 -7.69 -17.87
N GLY A 283 -15.76 -6.93 -16.88
CA GLY A 283 -16.43 -6.70 -15.60
C GLY A 283 -15.87 -7.53 -14.44
N THR A 284 -16.64 -7.64 -13.35
CA THR A 284 -16.21 -8.16 -12.03
C THR A 284 -16.59 -9.62 -11.75
N ASN A 285 -17.14 -10.31 -12.74
CA ASN A 285 -17.63 -11.69 -12.60
C ASN A 285 -16.50 -12.74 -12.59
N ASN A 286 -15.24 -12.31 -12.71
CA ASN A 286 -14.07 -13.18 -12.71
C ASN A 286 -13.62 -13.46 -11.27
N LEU A 287 -14.32 -14.39 -10.60
CA LEU A 287 -13.94 -14.87 -9.28
C LEU A 287 -12.76 -15.85 -9.38
N VAL A 288 -11.78 -15.69 -8.51
CA VAL A 288 -10.64 -16.60 -8.37
C VAL A 288 -10.52 -17.02 -6.92
N THR A 289 -10.42 -18.32 -6.69
CA THR A 289 -10.08 -18.89 -5.38
C THR A 289 -8.83 -19.73 -5.56
N LEU A 290 -7.76 -19.35 -4.87
CA LEU A 290 -6.59 -20.18 -4.68
C LEU A 290 -6.70 -20.89 -3.33
N ARG A 291 -6.37 -22.17 -3.29
CA ARG A 291 -6.40 -23.01 -2.09
C ARG A 291 -5.03 -23.62 -1.87
N LEU A 292 -4.46 -23.37 -0.70
CA LEU A 292 -3.32 -24.09 -0.15
C LEU A 292 -3.83 -25.29 0.63
N VAL A 293 -3.15 -26.43 0.44
CA VAL A 293 -3.34 -27.64 1.25
C VAL A 293 -1.98 -28.05 1.79
N GLY A 294 -1.79 -27.81 3.07
CA GLY A 294 -0.66 -28.27 3.84
C GLY A 294 -0.88 -29.70 4.29
N THR A 295 0.12 -30.57 4.15
CA THR A 295 0.10 -31.92 4.71
C THR A 295 1.29 -32.11 5.64
N ASN A 296 0.98 -32.35 6.91
CA ASN A 296 1.94 -32.67 7.95
C ASN A 296 1.96 -34.17 8.19
N LYS A 297 3.13 -34.79 8.06
CA LYS A 297 3.34 -36.20 8.39
C LYS A 297 3.66 -36.33 9.87
N VAL A 298 2.69 -36.78 10.66
CA VAL A 298 2.84 -37.07 12.08
C VAL A 298 3.25 -38.53 12.24
N VAL A 299 4.46 -38.76 12.76
CA VAL A 299 4.96 -40.11 13.04
C VAL A 299 4.81 -40.38 14.53
N THR A 300 4.05 -41.42 14.87
CA THR A 300 3.81 -41.88 16.24
C THR A 300 4.46 -43.25 16.41
N VAL A 301 5.40 -43.39 17.34
CA VAL A 301 6.03 -44.68 17.66
C VAL A 301 5.48 -45.16 19.00
N VAL A 302 4.83 -46.33 19.02
CA VAL A 302 4.37 -47.01 20.25
C VAL A 302 5.01 -48.39 20.30
N GLY A 303 5.97 -48.57 21.21
CA GLY A 303 6.79 -49.79 21.25
C GLY A 303 7.63 -49.96 19.98
N SER A 304 7.50 -51.10 19.28
CA SER A 304 8.17 -51.36 17.99
C SER A 304 7.35 -50.94 16.76
N VAL A 305 6.17 -50.34 16.95
CA VAL A 305 5.25 -49.98 15.86
C VAL A 305 5.36 -48.49 15.55
N THR A 306 5.70 -48.17 14.29
CA THR A 306 5.69 -46.80 13.75
C THR A 306 4.40 -46.55 12.99
N ASN A 307 3.50 -45.77 13.57
CA ASN A 307 2.33 -45.22 12.88
C ASN A 307 2.70 -43.91 12.20
N THR A 308 2.19 -43.71 11.00
CA THR A 308 2.32 -42.44 10.28
C THR A 308 0.93 -41.94 9.94
N ASN A 309 0.52 -40.84 10.55
CA ASN A 309 -0.72 -40.14 10.24
C ASN A 309 -0.41 -38.87 9.44
N SER A 310 -1.29 -38.50 8.52
CA SER A 310 -1.20 -37.25 7.79
C SER A 310 -2.28 -36.30 8.31
N VAL A 311 -1.88 -35.12 8.78
CA VAL A 311 -2.82 -34.05 9.17
C VAL A 311 -2.79 -32.99 8.08
N THR A 312 -3.96 -32.64 7.54
CA THR A 312 -4.08 -31.63 6.48
C THR A 312 -4.62 -30.31 7.02
N THR A 313 -3.99 -29.21 6.63
CA THR A 313 -4.44 -27.84 6.88
C THR A 313 -4.79 -27.18 5.56
N THR A 314 -5.77 -26.27 5.56
CA THR A 314 -6.19 -25.57 4.34
C THR A 314 -6.30 -24.08 4.57
N ASN A 315 -5.85 -23.29 3.58
CA ASN A 315 -6.02 -21.84 3.56
C ASN A 315 -6.46 -21.42 2.16
N GLU A 316 -7.42 -20.49 2.08
CA GLU A 316 -7.91 -19.99 0.81
C GLU A 316 -7.70 -18.48 0.69
N GLN A 317 -7.29 -18.04 -0.49
CA GLN A 317 -7.32 -16.64 -0.90
C GLN A 317 -8.33 -16.52 -2.03
N THR A 318 -9.40 -15.76 -1.78
CA THR A 318 -10.42 -15.47 -2.79
C THR A 318 -10.37 -14.00 -3.17
N PHE A 319 -10.35 -13.72 -4.47
CA PHE A 319 -10.33 -12.37 -5.02
C PHE A 319 -11.12 -12.30 -6.33
N ARG A 320 -11.48 -11.08 -6.74
CA ARG A 320 -12.15 -10.81 -8.01
C ARG A 320 -11.23 -10.04 -8.93
N LEU A 321 -11.21 -10.43 -10.19
CA LEU A 321 -10.57 -9.66 -11.26
C LEU A 321 -11.62 -8.82 -11.97
N MET A 322 -11.40 -7.51 -12.01
CA MET A 322 -12.14 -6.63 -12.91
C MET A 322 -11.40 -6.60 -14.25
N VAL A 323 -12.05 -7.10 -15.30
CA VAL A 323 -11.51 -7.09 -16.66
C VAL A 323 -12.00 -5.85 -17.39
N PHE A 324 -11.05 -5.03 -17.84
CA PHE A 324 -11.33 -3.83 -18.62
C PHE A 324 -11.24 -4.10 -20.12
N PRO A 325 -12.08 -3.42 -20.94
CA PRO A 325 -11.96 -3.40 -22.39
C PRO A 325 -10.54 -3.02 -22.87
N SER A 326 -10.15 -3.54 -24.04
CA SER A 326 -8.81 -3.34 -24.60
C SER A 326 -8.57 -1.91 -25.12
N SER A 327 -9.66 -1.21 -25.44
CA SER A 327 -9.65 0.15 -25.95
C SER A 327 -10.90 0.92 -25.50
N SER A 328 -10.76 2.22 -25.29
CA SER A 328 -11.87 3.14 -25.07
C SER A 328 -11.79 4.36 -25.99
N PRO A 329 -12.84 4.67 -26.77
CA PRO A 329 -12.87 5.86 -27.63
C PRO A 329 -13.02 7.18 -26.85
N VAL A 330 -13.42 7.11 -25.59
CA VAL A 330 -13.54 8.25 -24.68
C VAL A 330 -12.99 7.83 -23.31
N ILE A 331 -12.17 8.66 -22.68
CA ILE A 331 -11.60 8.37 -21.37
C ILE A 331 -11.86 9.53 -20.40
N VAL A 332 -11.86 9.25 -19.10
CA VAL A 332 -11.88 10.33 -18.10
C VAL A 332 -10.55 11.06 -18.18
N ASN A 333 -10.61 12.39 -18.27
CA ASN A 333 -9.44 13.24 -18.30
C ASN A 333 -9.20 13.91 -16.94
N GLU A 334 -10.26 14.47 -16.36
CA GLU A 334 -10.19 15.22 -15.11
C GLU A 334 -11.56 15.26 -14.43
N TYR A 335 -11.63 15.27 -13.10
CA TYR A 335 -12.87 15.66 -12.41
C TYR A 335 -12.57 16.42 -11.13
N ASN A 336 -13.51 17.30 -10.76
CA ASN A 336 -13.38 18.09 -9.55
C ASN A 336 -13.86 17.35 -8.31
N ALA A 337 -12.98 17.23 -7.32
CA ALA A 337 -13.36 16.79 -5.97
C ALA A 337 -13.29 17.94 -4.94
N VAL A 338 -12.95 19.16 -5.38
CA VAL A 338 -12.83 20.31 -4.47
C VAL A 338 -14.21 20.67 -3.92
N SER A 339 -14.41 20.45 -2.63
CA SER A 339 -15.67 20.78 -1.97
C SER A 339 -15.94 22.29 -2.00
N SER A 340 -17.22 22.70 -2.00
CA SER A 340 -17.63 24.11 -2.11
C SER A 340 -17.00 25.08 -1.10
N GLY A 341 -16.68 24.61 0.12
CA GLY A 341 -16.02 25.40 1.16
C GLY A 341 -14.49 25.48 1.05
N ASN A 342 -13.90 24.79 0.08
CA ASN A 342 -12.45 24.71 -0.12
C ASN A 342 -12.03 25.38 -1.43
N VAL A 343 -10.72 25.56 -1.57
CA VAL A 343 -10.04 25.86 -2.84
C VAL A 343 -9.05 24.74 -3.14
N LEU A 344 -8.52 24.70 -4.36
CA LEU A 344 -7.38 23.84 -4.69
C LEU A 344 -6.27 24.00 -3.65
N ASP A 345 -5.64 22.89 -3.29
CA ASP A 345 -4.63 22.87 -2.24
C ASP A 345 -3.47 23.81 -2.57
N THR A 346 -3.41 24.92 -1.84
CA THR A 346 -2.36 25.93 -1.97
C THR A 346 -1.20 25.69 -1.01
N SER A 347 -1.29 24.64 -0.16
CA SER A 347 -0.22 24.28 0.76
C SER A 347 0.98 23.78 -0.04
N LYS A 348 2.12 24.42 0.17
CA LYS A 348 3.28 24.39 -0.72
C LYS A 348 3.95 23.00 -0.74
N GLN A 349 3.64 22.16 -1.73
CA GLN A 349 4.66 21.25 -2.25
C GLN A 349 5.47 22.03 -3.30
N SER A 350 6.70 22.43 -2.94
CA SER A 350 7.69 23.09 -3.82
C SER A 350 7.51 24.57 -4.15
N GLY A 351 6.71 25.32 -3.40
CA GLY A 351 6.63 26.78 -3.52
C GLY A 351 5.71 27.29 -4.63
N ARG A 352 4.83 26.45 -5.19
CA ARG A 352 3.71 26.88 -6.05
C ARG A 352 2.38 26.43 -5.45
N PRO A 353 1.41 27.34 -5.26
CA PRO A 353 0.07 26.96 -4.85
C PRO A 353 -0.65 26.19 -5.96
N GLY A 354 -1.54 25.26 -5.60
CA GLY A 354 -2.51 24.69 -6.51
C GLY A 354 -3.34 25.77 -7.21
N THR A 355 -3.60 25.58 -8.50
CA THR A 355 -4.35 26.52 -9.32
C THR A 355 -5.02 25.79 -10.47
N ASP A 356 -6.11 26.36 -10.95
CA ASP A 356 -6.68 26.01 -12.24
C ASP A 356 -6.18 26.98 -13.32
N SER A 357 -5.87 26.47 -14.51
CA SER A 357 -5.33 27.30 -15.62
C SER A 357 -6.37 28.12 -16.39
N ARG A 358 -7.66 27.92 -16.16
CA ARG A 358 -8.77 28.73 -16.67
C ARG A 358 -9.50 29.47 -15.54
N LEU A 359 -9.78 28.80 -14.43
CA LEU A 359 -10.55 29.33 -13.30
C LEU A 359 -9.68 30.08 -12.28
N GLY A 360 -8.37 29.82 -12.24
CA GLY A 360 -7.49 30.34 -11.20
C GLY A 360 -7.72 29.63 -9.87
N VAL A 361 -7.73 30.38 -8.76
CA VAL A 361 -8.01 29.85 -7.42
C VAL A 361 -9.36 30.39 -6.96
N VAL A 362 -10.39 29.56 -7.07
CA VAL A 362 -11.77 29.91 -6.71
C VAL A 362 -12.38 28.86 -5.78
N ALA A 363 -13.35 29.27 -4.97
CA ALA A 363 -14.06 28.36 -4.08
C ALA A 363 -14.77 27.25 -4.87
N GLY A 364 -14.68 26.02 -4.36
CA GLY A 364 -15.21 24.82 -5.02
C GLY A 364 -14.59 24.51 -6.38
N ASN A 365 -13.53 25.21 -6.81
CA ASN A 365 -12.90 25.07 -8.13
C ASN A 365 -13.91 25.03 -9.31
N GLY A 366 -14.92 25.89 -9.27
CA GLY A 366 -15.96 25.97 -10.32
C GLY A 366 -17.17 25.06 -10.11
N GLY A 367 -17.32 24.44 -8.94
CA GLY A 367 -18.44 23.55 -8.62
C GLY A 367 -18.26 22.14 -9.20
N ASN A 368 -19.34 21.39 -9.35
CA ASN A 368 -19.23 20.01 -9.85
C ASN A 368 -19.03 19.98 -11.37
N TRP A 369 -17.93 19.38 -11.81
CA TRP A 369 -17.65 19.15 -13.22
C TRP A 369 -16.80 17.91 -13.46
N LEU A 370 -17.01 17.31 -14.64
CA LEU A 370 -16.30 16.15 -15.16
C LEU A 370 -15.79 16.47 -16.55
N GLU A 371 -14.53 16.14 -16.83
CA GLU A 371 -13.92 16.27 -18.13
C GLU A 371 -13.57 14.92 -18.73
N LEU A 372 -13.98 14.73 -19.97
CA LEU A 372 -13.68 13.56 -20.78
C LEU A 372 -12.77 13.95 -21.96
N ALA A 373 -11.84 13.08 -22.31
CA ALA A 373 -11.07 13.19 -23.53
C ALA A 373 -11.62 12.21 -24.58
N VAL A 374 -12.11 12.73 -25.71
CA VAL A 374 -12.50 11.94 -26.88
C VAL A 374 -11.25 11.62 -27.66
N VAL A 375 -10.85 10.35 -27.66
CA VAL A 375 -9.60 9.87 -28.29
C VAL A 375 -9.86 9.04 -29.55
N GLY A 376 -11.11 8.66 -29.80
CA GLY A 376 -11.52 7.90 -30.97
C GLY A 376 -10.78 6.57 -31.11
N ASN A 377 -10.38 6.22 -32.32
CA ASN A 377 -9.53 5.07 -32.58
C ASN A 377 -8.02 5.41 -32.46
N GLY A 378 -7.67 6.60 -31.98
CA GLY A 378 -6.30 7.10 -31.86
C GLY A 378 -5.76 7.79 -33.11
N ALA A 379 -6.49 7.77 -34.23
CA ALA A 379 -6.15 8.51 -35.42
C ALA A 379 -6.71 9.94 -35.36
N GLU A 380 -5.89 10.91 -35.78
CA GLU A 380 -6.33 12.29 -35.96
C GLU A 380 -7.48 12.36 -36.98
N GLY A 381 -8.51 13.16 -36.69
CA GLY A 381 -9.69 13.29 -37.55
C GLY A 381 -10.70 12.14 -37.43
N SER A 382 -10.43 11.12 -36.63
CA SER A 382 -11.47 10.15 -36.26
C SER A 382 -12.59 10.82 -35.46
N THR A 383 -13.79 10.22 -35.48
CA THR A 383 -14.96 10.71 -34.74
C THR A 383 -15.60 9.57 -33.95
N VAL A 384 -16.38 9.94 -32.94
CA VAL A 384 -17.09 9.01 -32.06
C VAL A 384 -18.57 9.34 -32.08
N ASP A 385 -19.41 8.32 -32.32
CA ASP A 385 -20.86 8.42 -32.12
C ASP A 385 -21.20 8.12 -30.66
N MET A 386 -21.58 9.16 -29.93
CA MET A 386 -21.89 9.14 -28.51
C MET A 386 -23.39 9.22 -28.22
N ARG A 387 -24.25 9.13 -29.25
CA ARG A 387 -25.70 9.26 -29.08
C ARG A 387 -26.25 8.17 -28.17
N GLY A 388 -27.08 8.58 -27.20
CA GLY A 388 -27.70 7.66 -26.25
C GLY A 388 -26.75 7.02 -25.24
N TRP A 389 -25.46 7.38 -25.22
CA TRP A 389 -24.53 6.88 -24.20
C TRP A 389 -24.95 7.36 -22.82
N SER A 390 -24.64 6.56 -21.80
CA SER A 390 -24.80 6.95 -20.41
C SER A 390 -23.46 7.09 -19.69
N ILE A 391 -23.40 8.06 -18.79
CA ILE A 391 -22.28 8.32 -17.90
C ILE A 391 -22.80 8.11 -16.50
N GLU A 392 -22.29 7.09 -15.83
CA GLU A 392 -22.57 6.80 -14.43
C GLU A 392 -21.45 7.36 -13.58
N ILE A 393 -21.81 8.21 -12.61
CA ILE A 393 -20.89 8.81 -11.65
C ILE A 393 -21.33 8.30 -10.28
N SER A 394 -20.43 7.72 -9.53
CA SER A 394 -20.77 7.08 -8.26
C SER A 394 -19.78 7.43 -7.18
N ASP A 395 -20.24 7.57 -5.95
CA ASP A 395 -19.40 7.75 -4.78
C ASP A 395 -19.93 6.87 -3.64
N THR A 396 -19.14 6.66 -2.57
CA THR A 396 -19.60 5.89 -1.40
C THR A 396 -20.35 6.73 -0.37
N GLY A 397 -20.53 8.03 -0.63
CA GLY A 397 -20.91 9.03 0.35
C GLY A 397 -20.12 8.93 1.67
N SER A 398 -20.66 9.53 2.73
CA SER A 398 -20.14 9.37 4.09
C SER A 398 -20.68 8.12 4.82
N ALA A 399 -21.75 7.51 4.29
CA ALA A 399 -22.42 6.35 4.89
C ALA A 399 -21.85 4.99 4.42
N GLY A 400 -20.89 4.98 3.48
CA GLY A 400 -20.20 3.78 3.00
C GLY A 400 -20.94 2.97 1.95
N SER A 401 -22.17 3.33 1.59
CA SER A 401 -22.94 2.68 0.51
C SER A 401 -22.75 3.45 -0.80
N ARG A 402 -22.36 2.75 -1.87
CA ARG A 402 -22.17 3.38 -3.19
C ARG A 402 -23.51 3.82 -3.78
N VAL A 403 -23.63 5.11 -4.07
CA VAL A 403 -24.76 5.73 -4.78
C VAL A 403 -24.31 6.14 -6.19
N THR A 404 -25.26 6.36 -7.11
CA THR A 404 -24.93 6.60 -8.52
C THR A 404 -25.84 7.65 -9.13
N ASP A 405 -25.21 8.71 -9.65
CA ASP A 405 -25.80 9.67 -10.58
C ASP A 405 -25.64 9.15 -12.01
N THR A 406 -26.63 9.40 -12.86
CA THR A 406 -26.59 9.00 -14.28
C THR A 406 -26.93 10.17 -15.18
N LEU A 407 -26.14 10.37 -16.23
CA LEU A 407 -26.39 11.28 -17.34
C LEU A 407 -26.58 10.47 -18.62
N VAL A 408 -27.56 10.82 -19.45
CA VAL A 408 -27.82 10.17 -20.75
C VAL A 408 -27.73 11.20 -21.86
N LEU A 409 -26.77 11.01 -22.77
CA LEU A 409 -26.56 11.87 -23.93
C LEU A 409 -27.73 11.71 -24.91
N SER A 410 -28.18 12.82 -25.49
CA SER A 410 -29.33 12.83 -26.40
C SER A 410 -29.00 12.26 -27.78
N GLN A 411 -29.98 12.34 -28.69
CA GLN A 411 -29.82 12.00 -30.10
C GLN A 411 -29.37 13.20 -30.95
N ALA A 412 -28.92 14.30 -30.33
CA ALA A 412 -28.48 15.50 -31.05
C ALA A 412 -27.36 15.17 -32.06
N THR A 413 -27.37 15.89 -33.18
CA THR A 413 -26.41 15.69 -34.28
C THR A 413 -24.96 15.90 -33.85
N TYR A 414 -24.71 16.75 -32.84
CA TYR A 414 -23.38 16.93 -32.25
C TYR A 414 -22.80 15.60 -31.77
N TRP A 415 -23.60 14.76 -31.10
CA TRP A 415 -23.14 13.48 -30.56
C TRP A 415 -22.86 12.43 -31.65
N ALA A 416 -23.37 12.59 -32.86
CA ALA A 416 -23.23 11.58 -33.91
C ALA A 416 -21.78 11.46 -34.44
N ALA A 417 -20.96 12.50 -34.27
CA ALA A 417 -19.60 12.55 -34.82
C ALA A 417 -18.70 13.49 -34.00
N VAL A 418 -18.55 13.23 -32.70
CA VAL A 418 -17.67 14.04 -31.85
C VAL A 418 -16.21 13.80 -32.27
N PRO A 419 -15.45 14.84 -32.66
CA PRO A 419 -14.07 14.66 -33.13
C PRO A 419 -13.15 14.13 -32.02
N ALA A 420 -12.27 13.21 -32.38
CA ALA A 420 -11.14 12.86 -31.53
C ALA A 420 -10.22 14.09 -31.37
N GLY A 421 -9.72 14.32 -30.15
CA GLY A 421 -9.15 15.59 -29.71
C GLY A 421 -10.13 16.47 -28.94
N THR A 422 -11.41 16.12 -28.84
CA THR A 422 -12.36 16.89 -28.03
C THR A 422 -12.11 16.67 -26.54
N ILE A 423 -11.84 17.76 -25.83
CA ILE A 423 -11.94 17.88 -24.38
C ILE A 423 -13.39 18.28 -24.09
N LEU A 424 -14.17 17.36 -23.54
CA LEU A 424 -15.59 17.53 -23.27
C LEU A 424 -15.78 17.73 -21.76
N THR A 425 -16.13 18.94 -21.35
CA THR A 425 -16.45 19.24 -19.95
C THR A 425 -17.96 19.22 -19.76
N LEU A 426 -18.41 18.55 -18.70
CA LEU A 426 -19.79 18.51 -18.23
C LEU A 426 -19.87 19.33 -16.95
N THR A 427 -20.65 20.41 -16.95
CA THR A 427 -20.84 21.27 -15.77
C THR A 427 -22.21 21.12 -15.16
N GLU A 428 -22.28 21.07 -13.84
CA GLU A 428 -23.56 21.07 -13.12
C GLU A 428 -24.32 22.39 -13.30
N ASN A 429 -23.62 23.51 -13.16
CA ASN A 429 -24.20 24.84 -13.18
C ASN A 429 -23.98 25.54 -14.52
N ASN A 430 -25.00 26.29 -14.95
CA ASN A 430 -24.94 27.21 -16.08
C ASN A 430 -24.35 28.56 -15.64
N ALA A 431 -24.17 29.53 -16.55
CA ALA A 431 -23.54 30.81 -16.22
C ALA A 431 -24.32 31.61 -15.16
N VAL A 432 -25.66 31.56 -15.21
CA VAL A 432 -26.53 32.24 -14.23
C VAL A 432 -26.38 31.67 -12.82
N ALA A 433 -26.14 30.35 -12.71
CA ALA A 433 -25.87 29.67 -11.45
C ALA A 433 -24.38 29.66 -11.05
N GLY A 434 -23.54 30.47 -11.72
CA GLY A 434 -22.11 30.61 -11.40
C GLY A 434 -21.21 29.53 -12.02
N GLY A 435 -21.70 28.74 -12.97
CA GLY A 435 -20.94 27.79 -13.76
C GLY A 435 -20.75 28.24 -15.22
N PHE A 436 -20.93 27.31 -16.16
CA PHE A 436 -20.72 27.56 -17.60
C PHE A 436 -21.93 27.07 -18.41
N ASP A 437 -22.41 27.92 -19.32
CA ASP A 437 -23.42 27.52 -20.30
C ASP A 437 -22.85 26.51 -21.31
N THR A 438 -23.73 25.77 -21.98
CA THR A 438 -23.31 24.92 -23.11
C THR A 438 -22.65 25.77 -24.19
N ALA A 439 -21.43 25.40 -24.55
CA ALA A 439 -20.65 26.03 -25.60
C ALA A 439 -19.84 24.96 -26.34
N LEU A 440 -20.30 24.59 -27.53
CA LEU A 440 -19.68 23.56 -28.36
C LEU A 440 -18.53 24.16 -29.16
N ASN A 441 -17.36 23.51 -29.13
CA ASN A 441 -16.13 23.97 -29.78
C ASN A 441 -15.75 25.41 -29.38
N ALA A 442 -15.93 25.75 -28.10
CA ALA A 442 -15.70 27.09 -27.56
C ALA A 442 -14.24 27.52 -27.62
N ASP A 443 -13.31 26.56 -27.66
CA ASP A 443 -11.87 26.80 -27.78
C ASP A 443 -11.29 25.79 -28.77
N ASP A 444 -10.97 26.22 -30.01
CA ASP A 444 -10.58 25.33 -31.11
C ASP A 444 -9.10 25.44 -31.44
N HIS A 445 -8.35 24.39 -31.08
CA HIS A 445 -6.92 24.25 -31.26
C HIS A 445 -6.58 23.02 -32.12
N ARG A 446 -7.51 22.53 -32.95
CA ARG A 446 -7.31 21.26 -33.70
C ARG A 446 -6.12 21.31 -34.65
N THR A 447 -5.86 22.48 -35.25
CA THR A 447 -4.75 22.67 -36.18
C THR A 447 -3.40 22.75 -35.47
N THR A 448 -3.34 23.51 -34.38
CA THR A 448 -2.11 23.89 -33.67
C THR A 448 -1.76 22.94 -32.51
N GLY A 449 -2.75 22.51 -31.73
CA GLY A 449 -2.60 21.65 -30.54
C GLY A 449 -3.24 20.27 -30.65
N GLY A 450 -4.06 20.02 -31.67
CA GLY A 450 -4.74 18.74 -31.88
C GLY A 450 -5.97 18.52 -31.00
N TRP A 451 -6.44 19.57 -30.31
CA TRP A 451 -7.57 19.48 -29.38
C TRP A 451 -8.60 20.57 -29.62
N VAL A 452 -9.82 20.35 -29.12
CA VAL A 452 -10.90 21.35 -29.09
C VAL A 452 -11.65 21.20 -27.78
N TRP A 453 -12.07 22.29 -27.16
CA TRP A 453 -12.87 22.24 -25.94
C TRP A 453 -14.35 22.48 -26.24
N SER A 454 -15.20 21.64 -25.66
CA SER A 454 -16.65 21.83 -25.62
C SER A 454 -17.13 21.73 -24.18
N ASN A 455 -17.92 22.70 -23.72
CA ASN A 455 -18.64 22.61 -22.46
C ASN A 455 -20.10 22.24 -22.73
N VAL A 456 -20.66 21.31 -21.95
CA VAL A 456 -22.08 20.99 -21.96
C VAL A 456 -22.60 21.12 -20.53
N TRP A 457 -23.54 22.05 -20.35
CA TRP A 457 -24.26 22.14 -19.09
C TRP A 457 -25.15 20.90 -18.95
N MET A 458 -25.07 20.20 -17.83
CA MET A 458 -25.83 18.97 -17.56
C MET A 458 -27.35 19.16 -17.59
N GLY A 459 -27.83 20.40 -17.48
CA GLY A 459 -29.25 20.76 -17.63
C GLY A 459 -29.69 21.09 -19.06
N ASP A 460 -28.79 21.09 -20.05
CA ASP A 460 -29.14 21.35 -21.44
C ASP A 460 -29.89 20.16 -22.05
N THR A 461 -31.21 20.26 -22.04
CA THR A 461 -32.12 19.21 -22.54
C THR A 461 -31.97 18.90 -24.03
N THR A 462 -31.25 19.75 -24.79
CA THR A 462 -30.96 19.47 -26.21
C THR A 462 -29.88 18.40 -26.32
N LEU A 463 -28.87 18.46 -25.46
CA LEU A 463 -27.70 17.57 -25.47
C LEU A 463 -27.80 16.44 -24.45
N ILE A 464 -28.57 16.62 -23.38
CA ILE A 464 -28.81 15.65 -22.31
C ILE A 464 -30.28 15.23 -22.34
N SER A 465 -30.54 13.96 -22.65
CA SER A 465 -31.91 13.43 -22.75
C SER A 465 -32.45 12.86 -21.44
N GLY A 466 -31.55 12.51 -20.51
CA GLY A 466 -31.92 11.92 -19.23
C GLY A 466 -30.91 12.24 -18.15
N ARG A 467 -31.40 12.44 -16.93
CA ARG A 467 -30.58 12.55 -15.72
C ARG A 467 -31.26 11.84 -14.56
N THR A 468 -30.47 11.21 -13.70
CA THR A 468 -30.93 10.62 -12.45
C THR A 468 -29.93 10.99 -11.38
N TRP A 469 -30.39 11.74 -10.38
CA TRP A 469 -29.57 12.21 -9.28
C TRP A 469 -29.89 11.40 -8.03
N ALA A 470 -28.86 10.89 -7.37
CA ALA A 470 -28.99 10.10 -6.16
C ALA A 470 -29.65 10.90 -5.03
N ASP A 471 -29.36 12.20 -4.94
CA ASP A 471 -29.98 13.12 -3.97
C ASP A 471 -31.30 13.75 -4.48
N GLY A 472 -31.66 13.48 -5.75
CA GLY A 472 -32.84 14.02 -6.42
C GLY A 472 -32.75 15.48 -6.89
N VAL A 473 -31.63 16.16 -6.63
CA VAL A 473 -31.46 17.61 -6.85
C VAL A 473 -30.32 17.89 -7.82
N SER A 474 -29.13 17.37 -7.56
CA SER A 474 -27.91 17.77 -8.27
C SER A 474 -26.90 16.62 -8.38
N VAL A 475 -25.78 16.84 -9.08
CA VAL A 475 -24.76 15.79 -9.24
C VAL A 475 -23.91 15.69 -7.95
N SER A 476 -24.43 14.96 -6.98
CA SER A 476 -23.83 14.80 -5.65
C SER A 476 -22.59 13.90 -5.60
N THR A 477 -22.37 13.08 -6.63
CA THR A 477 -21.34 12.02 -6.64
C THR A 477 -19.98 12.43 -7.22
N LEU A 478 -19.83 13.68 -7.69
CA LEU A 478 -18.51 14.25 -8.00
C LEU A 478 -17.89 14.81 -6.73
N SER A 479 -17.21 13.95 -5.97
CA SER A 479 -16.72 14.27 -4.63
C SER A 479 -15.36 13.63 -4.31
N GLN A 480 -14.87 13.85 -3.09
CA GLN A 480 -13.71 13.16 -2.52
C GLN A 480 -14.01 11.77 -1.94
N ASN A 481 -15.25 11.26 -2.09
CA ASN A 481 -15.71 10.05 -1.41
C ASN A 481 -15.66 8.83 -2.33
N GLN A 482 -14.46 8.51 -2.85
CA GLN A 482 -14.25 7.40 -3.78
C GLN A 482 -15.06 7.52 -5.06
N THR A 483 -14.98 8.68 -5.72
CA THR A 483 -15.71 8.92 -6.98
C THR A 483 -15.23 7.95 -8.06
N GLN A 484 -16.18 7.31 -8.73
CA GLN A 484 -15.96 6.38 -9.83
C GLN A 484 -16.90 6.66 -11.00
N ILE A 485 -16.34 6.70 -12.21
CA ILE A 485 -17.02 7.08 -13.45
C ILE A 485 -17.02 5.91 -14.44
N THR A 486 -18.19 5.48 -14.89
CA THR A 486 -18.36 4.41 -15.88
C THR A 486 -19.06 4.95 -17.12
N LEU A 487 -18.51 4.65 -18.29
CA LEU A 487 -19.08 5.01 -19.58
C LEU A 487 -19.79 3.80 -20.18
N LYS A 488 -21.04 3.97 -20.61
CA LYS A 488 -21.83 2.92 -21.27
C LYS A 488 -22.35 3.41 -22.61
N ASN A 489 -22.40 2.49 -23.58
CA ASN A 489 -23.02 2.78 -24.87
C ASN A 489 -24.56 2.81 -24.77
N ALA A 490 -25.24 3.13 -25.87
CA ALA A 490 -26.71 3.20 -25.91
C ALA A 490 -27.44 1.88 -25.60
N SER A 491 -26.75 0.73 -25.66
CA SER A 491 -27.32 -0.57 -25.26
C SER A 491 -27.14 -0.88 -23.76
N GLY A 492 -26.46 0.00 -23.02
CA GLY A 492 -26.11 -0.21 -21.61
C GLY A 492 -24.85 -1.05 -21.37
N ALA A 493 -24.13 -1.44 -22.44
CA ALA A 493 -22.87 -2.16 -22.31
C ALA A 493 -21.76 -1.19 -21.88
N VAL A 494 -20.95 -1.62 -20.91
CA VAL A 494 -19.79 -0.85 -20.42
C VAL A 494 -18.77 -0.70 -21.54
N LEU A 495 -18.50 0.56 -21.92
CA LEU A 495 -17.43 0.92 -22.85
C LEU A 495 -16.09 0.98 -22.14
N GLN A 496 -16.07 1.56 -20.93
CA GLN A 496 -14.90 1.61 -20.05
C GLN A 496 -15.27 2.09 -18.64
N GLY A 497 -14.39 1.82 -17.68
CA GLY A 497 -14.53 2.21 -16.29
C GLY A 497 -14.91 1.03 -15.39
N PRO A 498 -15.09 1.27 -14.08
CA PRO A 498 -15.02 2.57 -13.41
C PRO A 498 -13.61 3.19 -13.45
N TRP A 499 -13.52 4.47 -13.79
CA TRP A 499 -12.35 5.33 -13.61
C TRP A 499 -12.47 6.07 -12.28
N GLY A 500 -11.36 6.30 -11.59
CA GLY A 500 -11.37 7.13 -10.39
C GLY A 500 -10.80 6.42 -9.18
N GLU A 501 -11.20 6.92 -8.02
CA GLU A 501 -10.68 6.53 -6.74
C GLU A 501 -10.95 5.05 -6.41
N GLY A 502 -9.99 4.43 -5.74
CA GLY A 502 -10.00 3.00 -5.45
C GLY A 502 -9.58 2.12 -6.64
N ILE A 503 -9.54 2.67 -7.86
CA ILE A 503 -8.99 2.00 -9.05
C ILE A 503 -7.59 2.55 -9.36
N SER A 504 -7.49 3.85 -9.64
CA SER A 504 -6.24 4.60 -9.70
C SER A 504 -6.60 6.09 -9.63
N PRO A 505 -6.03 6.88 -8.70
CA PRO A 505 -5.06 6.46 -7.71
C PRO A 505 -5.67 5.48 -6.68
N ALA A 506 -4.90 4.46 -6.31
CA ALA A 506 -5.28 3.44 -5.33
C ALA A 506 -4.60 3.71 -3.98
N GLY A 507 -5.13 3.14 -2.89
CA GLY A 507 -4.52 3.24 -1.56
C GLY A 507 -4.77 4.59 -0.87
N ASP A 508 -3.73 5.12 -0.23
CA ASP A 508 -3.71 6.41 0.49
C ASP A 508 -3.69 7.64 -0.43
N GLY A 509 -3.55 7.46 -1.74
CA GLY A 509 -3.58 8.50 -2.77
C GLY A 509 -4.98 8.92 -3.22
N LEU A 510 -6.02 8.74 -2.40
CA LEU A 510 -7.39 9.16 -2.70
C LEU A 510 -7.47 10.66 -2.99
N VAL A 511 -8.40 11.05 -3.85
CA VAL A 511 -8.55 12.44 -4.28
C VAL A 511 -9.17 13.23 -3.14
N THR A 512 -8.45 14.22 -2.63
CA THR A 512 -8.93 14.96 -1.45
C THR A 512 -9.95 16.05 -1.83
N SER A 513 -10.69 16.55 -0.82
CA SER A 513 -11.63 17.69 -0.97
C SER A 513 -10.99 19.04 -1.34
N LYS A 514 -9.69 19.04 -1.63
CA LYS A 514 -8.89 20.20 -2.08
C LYS A 514 -8.14 19.93 -3.39
N LYS A 515 -8.47 18.85 -4.08
CA LYS A 515 -7.73 18.42 -5.27
C LYS A 515 -8.68 17.90 -6.34
N VAL A 516 -8.11 17.64 -7.51
CA VAL A 516 -8.81 17.07 -8.67
C VAL A 516 -8.22 15.72 -8.99
N PHE A 517 -9.04 14.85 -9.52
CA PHE A 517 -8.57 13.69 -10.23
C PHE A 517 -8.08 14.11 -11.59
N ALA A 518 -6.86 13.74 -12.00
CA ALA A 518 -6.33 14.14 -13.30
C ALA A 518 -5.51 13.03 -13.96
N LEU A 519 -5.65 12.92 -15.29
CA LEU A 519 -4.75 12.15 -16.13
C LEU A 519 -3.47 12.96 -16.41
N GLN A 520 -2.31 12.45 -15.98
CA GLN A 520 -0.99 13.04 -16.28
C GLN A 520 -0.21 12.26 -17.34
N ALA A 521 -0.90 11.89 -18.42
CA ALA A 521 -0.31 11.31 -19.62
C ALA A 521 -1.11 11.72 -20.86
N ASN A 522 -0.51 11.57 -22.04
CA ASN A 522 -1.20 11.85 -23.29
C ASN A 522 -2.43 10.93 -23.43
N PRO A 523 -3.63 11.48 -23.66
CA PRO A 523 -4.83 10.69 -23.87
C PRO A 523 -4.69 9.75 -25.07
N ALA A 524 -5.02 8.48 -24.88
CA ALA A 524 -4.97 7.47 -25.93
C ALA A 524 -6.05 6.40 -25.73
N PRO A 525 -6.50 5.72 -26.81
CA PRO A 525 -7.53 4.69 -26.68
C PRO A 525 -7.10 3.49 -25.84
N GLY A 526 -5.80 3.26 -25.69
CA GLY A 526 -5.26 2.15 -24.91
C GLY A 526 -5.21 2.38 -23.40
N MET A 527 -5.54 3.59 -22.93
CA MET A 527 -5.54 3.93 -21.51
C MET A 527 -6.54 3.04 -20.75
N VAL A 528 -6.17 2.66 -19.53
CA VAL A 528 -6.97 1.80 -18.65
C VAL A 528 -7.22 2.46 -17.30
N PRO A 529 -8.35 2.17 -16.64
CA PRO A 529 -8.71 2.80 -15.36
C PRO A 529 -7.70 2.68 -14.23
N TYR A 530 -6.88 1.63 -14.23
CA TYR A 530 -5.85 1.39 -13.23
C TYR A 530 -4.47 1.96 -13.64
N ASP A 531 -4.40 2.79 -14.68
CA ASP A 531 -3.14 3.39 -15.12
C ASP A 531 -2.58 4.35 -14.05
N PRO A 532 -1.31 4.25 -13.66
CA PRO A 532 -0.70 5.10 -12.63
C PRO A 532 -0.51 6.57 -13.06
N ALA A 533 -0.83 6.91 -14.32
CA ALA A 533 -0.92 8.28 -14.79
C ALA A 533 -2.14 9.04 -14.22
N TYR A 534 -3.15 8.33 -13.74
CA TYR A 534 -4.25 8.93 -12.99
C TYR A 534 -3.80 9.24 -11.56
N VAL A 535 -3.98 10.50 -11.16
CA VAL A 535 -3.44 11.01 -9.90
C VAL A 535 -4.39 11.96 -9.22
N ASP A 536 -4.18 12.09 -7.92
CA ASP A 536 -4.67 13.18 -7.10
C ASP A 536 -3.79 14.42 -7.32
N SER A 537 -4.36 15.45 -7.96
CA SER A 537 -3.63 16.63 -8.45
C SER A 537 -4.11 17.91 -7.78
N MET A 538 -3.16 18.78 -7.45
CA MET A 538 -3.46 20.18 -7.07
C MET A 538 -3.42 21.15 -8.26
N GLN A 539 -3.08 20.65 -9.45
CA GLN A 539 -3.06 21.42 -10.70
C GLN A 539 -4.26 21.00 -11.52
N SER A 540 -5.14 21.96 -11.77
CA SER A 540 -6.39 21.77 -12.51
C SER A 540 -6.34 22.51 -13.84
N THR A 541 -7.05 22.01 -14.85
CA THR A 541 -6.94 22.55 -16.21
C THR A 541 -8.25 22.86 -16.90
N PHE A 542 -9.38 22.88 -16.18
CA PHE A 542 -10.75 23.09 -16.68
C PHE A 542 -10.84 23.52 -18.16
N GLY A 543 -11.15 22.56 -19.02
CA GLY A 543 -11.34 22.77 -20.45
C GLY A 543 -10.06 23.03 -21.26
N LYS A 544 -8.91 22.59 -20.76
CA LYS A 544 -7.61 22.63 -21.44
C LYS A 544 -6.87 21.30 -21.20
N PRO A 545 -5.88 20.94 -22.04
CA PRO A 545 -5.08 19.74 -21.82
C PRO A 545 -4.36 19.75 -20.44
N ASN A 546 -4.37 18.62 -19.73
CA ASN A 546 -3.79 18.52 -18.40
C ASN A 546 -2.28 18.76 -18.40
N LEU A 547 -1.78 19.29 -17.29
CA LEU A 547 -0.34 19.35 -17.04
C LEU A 547 0.19 17.96 -16.64
N ILE A 548 1.32 17.57 -17.24
CA ILE A 548 2.09 16.41 -16.78
C ILE A 548 3.08 16.94 -15.75
N VAL A 549 2.95 16.53 -14.49
CA VAL A 549 3.82 17.04 -13.41
C VAL A 549 4.76 15.96 -12.89
N ASN A 550 5.95 16.38 -12.47
CA ASN A 550 6.88 15.50 -11.77
C ASN A 550 6.36 15.30 -10.34
N LYS A 551 6.00 14.05 -10.00
CA LYS A 551 5.39 13.69 -8.72
C LYS A 551 6.23 14.07 -7.48
N THR A 552 7.56 14.10 -7.59
CA THR A 552 8.46 14.45 -6.47
C THR A 552 8.55 15.97 -6.25
N THR A 553 8.52 16.74 -7.33
CA THR A 553 8.75 18.19 -7.28
C THR A 553 7.48 19.00 -7.45
N GLY A 554 6.34 18.39 -7.79
CA GLY A 554 5.09 19.08 -8.14
C GLY A 554 5.21 19.97 -9.39
N ARG A 555 6.34 19.91 -10.11
CA ARG A 555 6.64 20.82 -11.22
C ARG A 555 6.07 20.26 -12.51
N ALA A 556 5.37 21.10 -13.28
CA ALA A 556 5.01 20.77 -14.64
C ALA A 556 6.26 20.48 -15.49
N ILE A 557 6.27 19.31 -16.12
CA ILE A 557 7.32 18.80 -17.01
C ILE A 557 6.82 18.56 -18.43
N GLY A 558 5.50 18.57 -18.62
CA GLY A 558 4.86 18.52 -19.93
C GLY A 558 3.41 18.95 -19.84
N ILE A 559 2.74 18.85 -20.99
CA ILE A 559 1.32 19.09 -21.17
C ILE A 559 0.82 17.94 -22.04
N GLN A 560 -0.39 17.48 -21.77
CA GLN A 560 -1.04 16.49 -22.60
C GLN A 560 -1.03 16.92 -24.07
N SER A 561 -0.65 15.98 -24.91
CA SER A 561 -0.65 16.13 -26.36
C SER A 561 -1.71 15.23 -26.95
N PHE A 562 -2.47 15.79 -27.89
CA PHE A 562 -3.38 15.04 -28.74
C PHE A 562 -2.72 14.85 -30.10
N PHE A 563 -2.65 13.60 -30.57
CA PHE A 563 -2.06 13.22 -31.86
C PHE A 563 -0.61 13.70 -32.07
N GLY A 564 0.16 13.86 -30.99
CA GLY A 564 1.54 14.33 -31.05
C GLY A 564 1.70 15.83 -31.35
N LYS A 565 0.60 16.59 -31.40
CA LYS A 565 0.60 18.05 -31.51
C LYS A 565 0.73 18.68 -30.14
N VAL A 566 1.52 19.74 -30.08
CA VAL A 566 1.89 20.40 -28.82
C VAL A 566 1.92 21.89 -29.05
N GLU A 567 1.09 22.59 -28.29
CA GLU A 567 1.22 24.04 -28.19
C GLU A 567 2.13 24.43 -27.03
N PRO A 568 2.96 25.47 -27.20
CA PRO A 568 3.66 26.08 -26.08
C PRO A 568 2.65 26.77 -25.17
N ILE A 569 2.66 26.44 -23.87
CA ILE A 569 1.82 27.11 -22.88
C ILE A 569 2.71 27.73 -21.79
N PHE A 570 2.32 28.91 -21.34
CA PHE A 570 2.87 29.53 -20.15
C PHE A 570 2.25 28.88 -18.91
N THR A 571 3.06 28.20 -18.11
CA THR A 571 2.59 27.47 -16.92
C THR A 571 2.43 28.31 -15.67
N VAL A 572 2.76 29.59 -15.78
CA VAL A 572 2.44 30.61 -14.78
C VAL A 572 2.05 31.86 -15.57
N LEU A 573 0.83 32.34 -15.37
CA LEU A 573 0.43 33.66 -15.84
C LEU A 573 1.10 34.70 -14.93
N PRO A 574 1.78 35.71 -15.49
CA PRO A 574 2.32 36.79 -14.69
C PRO A 574 1.20 37.48 -13.89
N GLY A 575 1.41 37.71 -12.59
CA GLY A 575 0.42 38.38 -11.75
C GLY A 575 0.07 39.78 -12.26
N THR A 576 -1.17 40.23 -12.11
CA THR A 576 -1.66 41.49 -12.71
C THR A 576 -1.07 42.78 -12.08
N THR A 577 -0.18 42.64 -11.10
CA THR A 577 0.43 43.76 -10.35
C THR A 577 1.95 43.62 -10.31
N ALA A 578 2.67 44.72 -10.55
CA ALA A 578 4.13 44.81 -10.42
C ALA A 578 4.52 45.97 -9.48
N ILE A 579 5.61 45.82 -8.72
CA ILE A 579 6.18 46.88 -7.88
C ILE A 579 7.25 47.62 -8.70
N ALA A 580 7.18 48.96 -8.71
CA ALA A 580 8.17 49.79 -9.40
C ALA A 580 9.59 49.52 -8.87
N GLY A 581 10.52 49.25 -9.79
CA GLY A 581 11.92 48.95 -9.47
C GLY A 581 12.22 47.48 -9.11
N GLN A 582 11.23 46.58 -9.16
CA GLN A 582 11.45 45.14 -8.97
C GLN A 582 11.41 44.36 -10.29
N LEU A 583 12.18 43.27 -10.33
CA LEU A 583 12.23 42.32 -11.44
C LEU A 583 10.86 41.62 -11.55
N TYR A 584 10.15 41.87 -12.65
CA TYR A 584 8.91 41.17 -12.96
C TYR A 584 9.24 39.83 -13.63
N GLY A 585 9.29 38.76 -12.83
CA GLY A 585 9.63 37.42 -13.31
C GLY A 585 8.57 36.42 -12.89
N GLY A 586 8.07 35.63 -13.83
CA GLY A 586 7.07 34.62 -13.47
C GLY A 586 6.47 33.82 -14.62
N SER A 587 7.13 33.63 -15.77
CA SER A 587 6.59 32.77 -16.82
C SER A 587 7.55 31.61 -17.12
N ASP A 588 7.09 30.39 -16.86
CA ASP A 588 7.75 29.16 -17.31
C ASP A 588 7.03 28.71 -18.58
N ILE A 589 7.70 28.73 -19.74
CA ILE A 589 7.18 28.14 -20.98
C ILE A 589 7.46 26.64 -20.95
N LEU A 590 6.41 25.83 -21.07
CA LEU A 590 6.56 24.40 -21.31
C LEU A 590 6.27 24.08 -22.78
N ALA A 591 7.20 23.35 -23.39
CA ALA A 591 7.08 22.77 -24.72
C ALA A 591 7.47 21.29 -24.63
N SER A 592 6.61 20.38 -25.10
CA SER A 592 6.82 18.93 -24.94
C SER A 592 7.49 18.23 -26.14
N LYS A 593 7.91 18.95 -27.20
CA LYS A 593 8.75 18.39 -28.29
C LYS A 593 10.19 18.91 -28.23
N ARG A 594 11.18 18.01 -28.28
CA ARG A 594 12.61 18.39 -28.41
C ARG A 594 12.80 19.20 -29.71
N GLY A 595 13.40 20.38 -29.60
CA GLY A 595 13.80 21.20 -30.74
C GLY A 595 12.78 22.25 -31.20
N SER A 596 11.69 22.48 -30.47
CA SER A 596 10.75 23.57 -30.80
C SER A 596 11.40 24.94 -30.59
N SER A 597 11.39 25.78 -31.63
CA SER A 597 11.67 27.22 -31.53
C SER A 597 10.44 27.96 -31.03
N PHE A 598 10.61 28.96 -30.15
CA PHE A 598 9.53 29.78 -29.63
C PHE A 598 9.81 31.26 -29.87
N ALA A 599 8.75 32.03 -30.09
CA ALA A 599 8.76 33.48 -30.09
C ALA A 599 7.80 33.96 -29.00
N CYS A 600 8.30 34.74 -28.03
CA CYS A 600 7.47 35.35 -27.00
C CYS A 600 7.22 36.81 -27.38
N LEU A 601 5.95 37.20 -27.54
CA LEU A 601 5.56 38.58 -27.82
C LEU A 601 5.06 39.22 -26.52
N VAL A 602 5.82 40.15 -25.95
CA VAL A 602 5.41 40.91 -24.77
C VAL A 602 4.73 42.21 -25.23
N LYS A 603 3.42 42.31 -25.06
CA LYS A 603 2.67 43.55 -25.32
C LYS A 603 2.63 44.40 -24.05
N LEU A 604 3.38 45.50 -24.03
CA LEU A 604 3.37 46.43 -22.92
C LEU A 604 2.23 47.47 -23.05
N PRO A 605 1.63 47.92 -21.94
CA PRO A 605 0.79 49.11 -21.93
C PRO A 605 1.53 50.32 -22.50
N THR A 606 0.79 51.23 -23.13
CA THR A 606 1.32 52.46 -23.74
C THR A 606 2.14 53.26 -22.72
N GLY A 607 3.40 53.56 -23.04
CA GLY A 607 4.31 54.34 -22.19
C GLY A 607 5.35 53.54 -21.39
N LEU A 608 5.24 52.21 -21.34
CA LEU A 608 6.27 51.34 -20.75
C LEU A 608 7.28 50.89 -21.82
N ARG A 609 8.57 50.85 -21.45
CA ARG A 609 9.65 50.34 -22.30
C ARG A 609 10.34 49.18 -21.58
N VAL A 610 10.62 48.09 -22.33
CA VAL A 610 11.48 47.01 -21.83
C VAL A 610 12.91 47.56 -21.71
N ARG A 611 13.49 47.54 -20.51
CA ARG A 611 14.91 47.89 -20.30
C ARG A 611 15.84 46.72 -20.61
N GLU A 612 15.43 45.51 -20.27
CA GLU A 612 16.20 44.28 -20.44
C GLU A 612 15.23 43.09 -20.52
N PHE A 613 15.51 42.12 -21.38
CA PHE A 613 14.79 40.85 -21.46
C PHE A 613 15.80 39.72 -21.24
N VAL A 614 15.68 39.01 -20.12
CA VAL A 614 16.64 37.94 -19.76
C VAL A 614 15.95 36.59 -19.90
N TRP A 615 16.47 35.75 -20.79
CA TRP A 615 16.01 34.37 -20.96
C TRP A 615 17.00 33.40 -20.30
N HIS A 616 16.50 32.57 -19.37
CA HIS A 616 17.30 31.49 -18.77
C HIS A 616 16.82 30.13 -19.27
N SER A 617 17.60 29.50 -20.16
CA SER A 617 17.37 28.10 -20.53
C SER A 617 17.98 27.18 -19.45
N ARG A 618 17.22 26.21 -18.93
CA ARG A 618 17.70 25.29 -17.87
C ARG A 618 18.55 24.12 -18.39
N ARG A 619 18.91 24.08 -19.67
CA ARG A 619 19.83 23.07 -20.21
C ARG A 619 20.99 23.75 -20.94
N GLY A 620 22.03 24.09 -20.18
CA GLY A 620 23.45 24.04 -20.58
C GLY A 620 23.91 24.77 -21.85
N GLY A 621 23.06 25.55 -22.49
CA GLY A 621 23.43 26.40 -23.61
C GLY A 621 23.05 27.83 -23.28
N CYS A 622 24.05 28.66 -22.97
CA CYS A 622 23.93 30.10 -23.09
C CYS A 622 23.68 30.42 -24.57
N GLY A 623 22.43 30.34 -25.00
CA GLY A 623 21.99 31.06 -26.19
C GLY A 623 21.87 32.52 -25.78
N HIS A 624 22.91 33.31 -26.08
CA HIS A 624 22.75 34.75 -26.10
C HIS A 624 21.69 35.07 -27.17
N SER A 625 20.65 35.79 -26.75
CA SER A 625 19.81 36.59 -27.63
C SER A 625 20.53 37.87 -28.00
#